data_AF-A0A831YDD6-F1
#
_entry.id   AF-A0A831YDD6-F1
#
_cell.length_a   1.000
_cell.length_b   1.000
_cell.length_c   1.000
_cell.angle_alpha   90.00
_cell.angle_beta   90.00
_cell.angle_gamma   90.00
#
_symmetry.space_group_name_H-M   'P 1'
#
loop_
_entity.id
_entity.type
_entity.pdbx_description
1 polymer ?
#
loop_
_entity_poly.entity_id
_entity_poly.type
_entity_poly.pdbx_seq_one_letter_code
_entity_poly.pdbx_strand_id
1 'polypeptide(L)'
;MLISVQEIPKVAVEEMNEIHSTEVDIVNKLYEKISEWENDKSKEQEVLTIFEEFLKDVVDHFLFEESMMRESNFFAYPMHKSEHDRVLFEL
;
A
#
# COMPACT_ATOMS: atom_id res chain seq x y z
N MET A 1 1.37 -9.60 -11.62
CA MET A 1 0.45 -10.65 -11.14
C MET A 1 -0.63 -9.93 -10.36
N LEU A 2 -1.90 -10.22 -10.62
CA LEU A 2 -2.98 -9.62 -9.85
C LEU A 2 -3.09 -10.31 -8.49
N ILE A 3 -3.29 -9.52 -7.45
CA ILE A 3 -3.44 -9.96 -6.06
C ILE A 3 -4.93 -10.04 -5.75
N SER A 4 -5.37 -11.15 -5.16
CA SER A 4 -6.72 -11.29 -4.62
C SER A 4 -6.75 -10.77 -3.18
N VAL A 5 -7.75 -9.97 -2.83
CA VAL A 5 -7.94 -9.49 -1.45
C VAL A 5 -8.11 -10.65 -0.45
N GLN A 6 -8.55 -11.83 -0.90
CA GLN A 6 -8.66 -13.02 -0.05
C GLN A 6 -7.29 -13.61 0.35
N GLU A 7 -6.22 -13.23 -0.34
CA GLU A 7 -4.84 -13.61 -0.01
C GLU A 7 -4.25 -12.73 1.11
N ILE A 8 -4.87 -11.59 1.41
CA ILE A 8 -4.42 -10.69 2.47
C ILE A 8 -4.94 -11.17 3.83
N PRO A 9 -4.05 -11.42 4.82
CA PRO A 9 -4.47 -11.78 6.15
C PRO A 9 -5.29 -10.67 6.80
N LYS A 10 -6.47 -11.03 7.33
CA LYS A 10 -7.27 -10.08 8.11
C LYS A 10 -6.67 -9.83 9.47
N VAL A 11 -6.81 -8.60 9.94
CA VAL A 11 -6.48 -8.17 11.30
C VAL A 11 -7.76 -7.87 12.09
N ALA A 12 -7.62 -7.70 13.40
CA ALA A 12 -8.75 -7.46 14.30
C ALA A 12 -9.40 -6.08 14.12
N VAL A 13 -8.73 -5.16 13.42
CA VAL A 13 -9.19 -3.80 13.18
C VAL A 13 -9.81 -3.73 11.79
N GLU A 14 -11.13 -3.54 11.71
CA GLU A 14 -11.83 -3.61 10.42
C GLU A 14 -11.42 -2.49 9.46
N GLU A 15 -11.17 -1.28 9.98
CA GLU A 15 -10.66 -0.16 9.17
C GLU A 15 -9.33 -0.50 8.48
N MET A 16 -8.46 -1.29 9.14
CA MET A 16 -7.24 -1.79 8.49
C MET A 16 -7.51 -2.77 7.36
N ASN A 17 -8.52 -3.64 7.51
CA ASN A 17 -8.90 -4.57 6.44
C ASN A 17 -9.46 -3.82 5.22
N GLU A 18 -10.17 -2.71 5.43
CA GLU A 18 -10.66 -1.83 4.36
C GLU A 18 -9.51 -1.10 3.65
N ILE A 19 -8.53 -0.60 4.41
CA ILE A 19 -7.30 0.00 3.86
C ILE A 19 -6.55 -1.02 3.00
N HIS A 20 -6.28 -2.22 3.53
CA HIS A 20 -5.59 -3.28 2.77
C HIS A 20 -6.34 -3.69 1.50
N SER A 21 -7.67 -3.74 1.55
CA SER A 21 -8.48 -4.00 0.35
C SER A 21 -8.31 -2.91 -0.70
N THR A 22 -8.28 -1.65 -0.28
CA THR A 22 -8.09 -0.50 -1.18
C THR A 22 -6.69 -0.51 -1.79
N GLU A 23 -5.66 -0.81 -0.99
CA GLU A 23 -4.27 -0.89 -1.44
C GLU A 23 -4.09 -2.01 -2.50
N VAL A 24 -4.75 -3.16 -2.33
CA VAL A 24 -4.78 -4.24 -3.33
C VAL A 24 -5.36 -3.77 -4.67
N ASP A 25 -6.46 -3.00 -4.64
CA ASP A 25 -7.08 -2.46 -5.85
C ASP A 25 -6.13 -1.48 -6.56
N ILE A 26 -5.43 -0.62 -5.80
CA ILE A 26 -4.45 0.34 -6.35
C ILE A 26 -3.26 -0.41 -6.98
N VAL A 27 -2.69 -1.41 -6.31
CA VAL A 27 -1.56 -2.19 -6.83
C VAL A 27 -1.94 -2.96 -8.10
N ASN A 28 -3.14 -3.55 -8.12
CA ASN A 28 -3.65 -4.23 -9.32
C ASN A 28 -3.82 -3.26 -10.50
N LYS A 29 -4.39 -2.09 -10.25
CA LYS A 29 -4.53 -1.02 -11.24
C LYS A 29 -3.18 -0.52 -11.74
N LEU A 30 -2.18 -0.37 -10.86
CA LEU A 30 -0.82 -0.01 -11.24
C LEU A 30 -0.22 -1.05 -12.19
N TYR A 31 -0.36 -2.34 -11.87
CA TYR A 31 0.10 -3.44 -12.72
C TYR A 31 -0.55 -3.41 -14.11
N GLU A 32 -1.86 -3.16 -14.19
CA GLU A 32 -2.56 -3.01 -15.46
C GLU A 32 -2.02 -1.83 -16.27
N LYS A 33 -1.80 -0.68 -15.64
CA LYS A 33 -1.24 0.50 -16.33
C LYS A 33 0.19 0.31 -16.82
N ILE A 34 1.02 -0.39 -16.05
CA ILE A 34 2.36 -0.80 -16.51
C ILE A 34 2.23 -1.71 -17.73
N SER A 35 1.34 -2.71 -17.70
CA SER A 35 1.12 -3.63 -18.82
C SER A 35 0.61 -2.90 -20.07
N GLU A 36 -0.25 -1.90 -19.91
CA GLU A 36 -0.70 -1.03 -21.00
C GLU A 36 0.47 -0.20 -21.57
N TRP A 37 1.29 0.39 -20.70
CA TRP A 37 2.45 1.19 -21.10
C TRP A 37 3.56 0.38 -21.78
N GLU A 38 3.72 -0.90 -21.45
CA GLU A 38 4.61 -1.81 -22.17
C GLU A 38 4.24 -1.93 -23.65
N ASN A 39 2.94 -1.89 -23.96
CA ASN A 39 2.41 -1.95 -25.32
C ASN A 39 2.30 -0.56 -25.99
N ASP A 40 2.11 0.49 -25.21
CA ASP A 40 1.95 1.86 -25.68
C ASP A 40 2.65 2.86 -24.75
N LYS A 41 3.82 3.34 -25.18
CA LYS A 41 4.67 4.25 -24.40
C LYS A 41 4.04 5.63 -24.16
N SER A 42 3.00 6.01 -24.89
CA SER A 42 2.30 7.28 -24.63
C SER A 42 1.55 7.30 -23.29
N LYS A 43 1.33 6.13 -22.67
CA LYS A 43 0.63 5.98 -21.39
C LYS A 43 1.49 6.18 -20.14
N GLU A 44 2.76 6.59 -20.30
CA GLU A 44 3.69 6.78 -19.18
C GLU A 44 3.11 7.67 -18.08
N GLN A 45 2.42 8.75 -18.44
CA GLN A 45 1.81 9.66 -17.47
C GLN A 45 0.71 8.99 -16.63
N GLU A 46 -0.05 8.04 -17.20
CA GLU A 46 -1.05 7.28 -16.45
C GLU A 46 -0.38 6.38 -15.40
N VAL A 47 0.73 5.73 -15.76
CA VAL A 47 1.52 4.91 -14.82
C VAL A 47 2.01 5.77 -13.65
N LEU A 48 2.61 6.93 -13.96
CA LEU A 48 3.13 7.84 -12.93
C LEU A 48 2.02 8.32 -11.99
N THR A 49 0.84 8.67 -12.52
CA THR A 49 -0.29 9.08 -11.69
C THR A 49 -0.77 7.98 -10.75
N ILE A 50 -0.86 6.72 -11.20
CA ILE A 50 -1.26 5.62 -10.32
C ILE A 50 -0.14 5.26 -9.34
N PHE A 51 1.13 5.42 -9.73
CA PHE A 51 2.25 5.22 -8.82
C PHE A 51 2.26 6.26 -7.70
N GLU A 52 1.96 7.53 -8.00
CA GLU A 52 1.78 8.57 -6.98
C GLU A 52 0.59 8.28 -6.05
N GLU A 53 -0.52 7.76 -6.59
CA GLU A 53 -1.68 7.29 -5.82
C GLU A 53 -1.27 6.16 -4.84
N PHE A 54 -0.51 5.17 -5.32
CA PHE A 54 0.03 4.07 -4.51
C PHE A 54 0.96 4.56 -3.40
N LEU A 55 1.93 5.41 -3.71
CA LEU A 55 2.86 5.94 -2.70
C LEU A 55 2.14 6.71 -1.60
N LYS A 56 1.12 7.49 -1.97
CA LYS A 56 0.30 8.20 -0.99
C LYS A 56 -0.47 7.25 -0.09
N ASP A 57 -1.08 6.21 -0.66
CA ASP A 57 -1.83 5.20 0.09
C ASP A 57 -0.96 4.45 1.11
N VAL A 58 0.24 4.01 0.69
CA VAL A 58 1.24 3.35 1.57
C VAL A 58 1.60 4.25 2.76
N VAL A 59 1.89 5.54 2.50
CA VAL A 59 2.27 6.49 3.55
C VAL A 59 1.11 6.72 4.52
N ASP A 60 -0.11 6.91 4.01
CA ASP A 60 -1.29 7.14 4.84
C ASP A 60 -1.64 5.91 5.68
N HIS A 61 -1.56 4.71 5.10
CA HIS A 61 -1.69 3.43 5.79
C HIS A 61 -0.69 3.34 6.95
N PHE A 62 0.61 3.52 6.68
CA PHE A 62 1.63 3.43 7.73
C PHE A 62 1.42 4.47 8.84
N LEU A 63 1.06 5.71 8.49
CA LEU A 63 0.79 6.75 9.48
C LEU A 63 -0.41 6.42 10.38
N PHE A 64 -1.46 5.85 9.81
CA PHE A 64 -2.65 5.42 10.54
C PHE A 64 -2.35 4.26 11.49
N GLU A 65 -1.63 3.24 11.03
CA GLU A 65 -1.28 2.11 11.89
C GLU A 65 -0.30 2.53 12.99
N GLU A 66 0.69 3.35 12.66
CA GLU A 66 1.63 3.90 13.63
C GLU A 66 0.95 4.77 14.71
N SER A 67 -0.06 5.57 14.37
CA SER A 67 -0.80 6.36 15.36
C SER A 67 -1.54 5.43 16.33
N MET A 68 -2.24 4.43 15.81
CA MET A 68 -2.96 3.44 16.60
C MET A 68 -2.03 2.63 17.50
N MET A 69 -0.88 2.18 16.99
CA MET A 69 0.13 1.45 17.76
C MET A 69 0.71 2.31 18.89
N ARG A 70 0.96 3.60 18.65
CA ARG A 70 1.44 4.53 19.70
C ARG A 70 0.38 4.75 20.77
N GLU A 71 -0.87 5.03 20.38
CA GLU A 71 -1.98 5.29 21.30
C GLU A 71 -2.31 4.06 22.19
N SER A 72 -2.16 2.87 21.64
CA SER A 72 -2.41 1.61 22.35
C SER A 72 -1.20 1.08 23.14
N ASN A 73 -0.04 1.75 23.11
CA ASN A 73 1.22 1.25 23.65
C ASN A 73 1.57 -0.16 23.13
N PHE A 74 1.36 -0.39 21.84
CA PHE A 74 1.62 -1.68 21.23
C PHE A 74 3.09 -2.08 21.41
N PHE A 75 3.33 -3.22 22.06
CA PHE A 75 4.67 -3.62 22.50
C PHE A 75 5.68 -3.73 21.35
N ALA A 76 5.21 -4.05 20.14
CA ALA A 76 6.04 -4.25 18.97
C ALA A 76 6.15 -3.02 18.05
N TYR A 77 5.66 -1.85 18.46
CA TYR A 77 5.68 -0.63 17.65
C TYR A 77 7.07 -0.28 17.07
N PRO A 78 8.19 -0.31 17.82
CA PRO A 78 9.49 0.06 17.25
C PRO A 78 9.95 -0.84 16.09
N MET A 79 9.67 -2.13 16.19
CA MET A 79 10.00 -3.13 15.17
C MET A 79 9.08 -3.02 13.96
N HIS A 80 7.79 -2.80 14.19
CA HIS A 80 6.83 -2.58 13.12
C HIS A 80 7.20 -1.33 12.32
N LYS A 81 7.42 -0.20 13.01
CA LYS A 81 7.85 1.04 12.36
C LYS A 81 9.14 0.88 11.57
N SER A 82 10.12 0.10 12.05
CA SER A 82 11.34 -0.12 11.27
C SER A 82 11.11 -0.84 9.95
N GLU A 83 10.09 -1.70 9.85
CA GLU A 83 9.70 -2.31 8.57
C GLU A 83 9.00 -1.29 7.65
N HIS A 84 8.15 -0.41 8.20
CA HIS A 84 7.59 0.72 7.42
C HIS A 84 8.70 1.61 6.86
N ASP A 85 9.65 2.02 7.70
CA ASP A 85 10.76 2.87 7.30
C ASP A 85 11.65 2.19 6.24
N ARG A 86 11.85 0.87 6.34
CA ARG A 86 12.58 0.09 5.34
C ARG A 86 11.85 0.07 4.01
N VAL A 87 10.54 -0.21 4.01
CA VAL A 87 9.73 -0.25 2.77
C VAL A 87 9.71 1.13 2.10
N LEU A 88 9.51 2.21 2.86
CA LEU A 88 9.55 3.57 2.32
C LEU A 88 10.92 3.97 1.75
N PHE A 89 12.01 3.37 2.22
CA PHE A 89 13.35 3.60 1.66
C PHE A 89 13.57 2.84 0.34
N GLU A 90 12.88 1.73 0.13
CA GLU A 90 13.00 0.89 -1.07
C GLU A 90 12.10 1.36 -2.23
N LEU A 91 11.08 2.17 -1.94
CA LEU A 91 10.15 2.79 -2.90
C LEU A 91 10.70 4.09 -3.49
#